data_AF-A0A6I1EU56-F1
#
_entry.id   AF-A0A6I1EU56-F1
#
_cell.length_a   1.000
_cell.length_b   1.000
_cell.length_c   1.000
_cell.angle_alpha   90.00
_cell.angle_beta   90.00
_cell.angle_gamma   90.00
#
_symmetry.space_group_name_H-M   'P 1'
#
loop_
_entity.id
_entity.type
_entity.pdbx_description
1 polymer ?
#
loop_
_entity_poly.entity_id
_entity_poly.type
_entity_poly.pdbx_seq_one_letter_code
_entity_poly.pdbx_strand_id
1 'polypeptide(L)'
;MTLLDELHMELIHAADFRMYDTKGVMLPGVPYRIGVPMAAVRAAAQRIIRSGRSREFLAEALVPGKVRAHEVLKTTGLVIALEKRFPLGERLQYARQYQSFITNWALCDLFAGSMKCLRKSPDDAFCFIRELIESDELWRVRTGLVLLLTNFLDESTLPRALSLALDKNVLRWAGKAYYVSMGLAWALSIFYVADADLTRRTFLESAASGGLDPVTARRTAQKIRESLRVSRADAREFKENTESAIRRSRGL
;
A
#
# COMPACT_ATOMS: atom_id res chain seq x y z
N MET A 1 14.15 30.77 -1.40
CA MET A 1 13.42 29.70 -2.11
C MET A 1 13.54 28.45 -1.26
N THR A 2 12.42 27.79 -0.95
CA THR A 2 12.43 26.58 -0.09
C THR A 2 12.87 25.36 -0.89
N LEU A 3 13.29 24.26 -0.22
CA LEU A 3 13.60 23.00 -0.92
C LEU A 3 12.36 22.42 -1.61
N LEU A 4 11.18 22.67 -1.05
CA LEU A 4 9.90 22.32 -1.63
C LEU A 4 9.64 23.09 -2.94
N ASP A 5 9.94 24.39 -2.98
CA ASP A 5 9.81 25.21 -4.20
C ASP A 5 10.78 24.74 -5.28
N GLU A 6 12.04 24.46 -4.90
CA GLU A 6 13.05 23.90 -5.80
C GLU A 6 12.60 22.57 -6.41
N LEU A 7 12.09 21.65 -5.59
CA LEU A 7 11.52 20.38 -6.05
C LEU A 7 10.36 20.62 -7.01
N HIS A 8 9.47 21.55 -6.67
CA HIS A 8 8.31 21.85 -7.52
C HIS A 8 8.74 22.31 -8.91
N MET A 9 9.69 23.24 -8.98
CA MET A 9 10.25 23.73 -10.24
C MET A 9 10.98 22.63 -11.01
N GLU A 10 11.79 21.81 -10.33
CA GLU A 10 12.47 20.65 -10.94
C GLU A 10 11.47 19.69 -11.59
N LEU A 11 10.37 19.38 -10.90
CA LEU A 11 9.34 18.48 -11.41
C LEU A 11 8.58 19.08 -12.60
N ILE A 12 8.31 20.39 -12.61
CA ILE A 12 7.70 21.07 -13.77
C ILE A 12 8.60 20.94 -15.00
N HIS A 13 9.92 21.16 -14.86
CA HIS A 13 10.86 21.04 -15.98
C HIS A 13 11.00 19.60 -16.48
N ALA A 14 10.74 18.61 -15.63
CA ALA A 14 10.75 17.20 -15.98
C ALA A 14 9.39 16.67 -16.48
N ALA A 15 8.38 17.53 -16.63
CA ALA A 15 7.05 17.13 -17.09
C ALA A 15 7.10 16.58 -18.52
N ASP A 16 6.34 15.51 -18.76
CA ASP A 16 6.15 14.93 -20.08
C ASP A 16 4.65 14.76 -20.33
N PHE A 17 4.10 15.48 -21.30
CA PHE A 17 2.66 15.50 -21.60
C PHE A 17 2.09 14.09 -21.85
N ARG A 18 2.90 13.16 -22.38
CA ARG A 18 2.49 11.77 -22.63
C ARG A 18 2.20 10.98 -21.35
N MET A 19 2.73 11.44 -20.21
CA MET A 19 2.47 10.84 -18.90
C MET A 19 1.11 11.24 -18.33
N TYR A 20 0.53 12.36 -18.79
CA TYR A 20 -0.79 12.80 -18.34
C TYR A 20 -1.89 11.88 -18.89
N ASP A 21 -1.82 11.55 -20.19
CA ASP A 21 -2.85 10.79 -20.90
C ASP A 21 -2.86 9.29 -20.58
N THR A 22 -1.69 8.69 -20.29
CA THR A 22 -1.59 7.24 -20.07
C THR A 22 -1.90 6.79 -18.64
N LYS A 23 -1.83 7.70 -17.66
CA LYS A 23 -2.13 7.42 -16.24
C LYS A 23 -3.29 8.21 -15.67
N GLY A 24 -3.76 9.23 -16.38
CA GLY A 24 -4.86 10.10 -15.98
C GLY A 24 -6.13 9.32 -15.62
N VAL A 25 -6.45 8.31 -16.44
CA VAL A 25 -7.62 7.42 -16.33
C VAL A 25 -7.57 6.52 -15.08
N MET A 26 -6.37 6.16 -14.60
CA MET A 26 -6.20 5.24 -13.46
C MET A 26 -6.21 5.92 -12.08
N LEU A 27 -6.24 7.25 -12.05
CA LEU A 27 -6.24 8.07 -10.83
C LEU A 27 -7.37 9.12 -10.88
N PRO A 28 -8.65 8.70 -10.93
CA PRO A 28 -9.77 9.63 -10.95
C PRO A 28 -9.79 10.48 -9.67
N GLY A 29 -10.06 11.78 -9.81
CA GLY A 29 -10.20 12.69 -8.68
C GLY A 29 -8.90 13.08 -7.96
N VAL A 30 -7.72 12.67 -8.44
CA VAL A 30 -6.45 13.14 -7.87
C VAL A 30 -6.19 14.58 -8.31
N PRO A 31 -6.18 15.56 -7.38
CA PRO A 31 -5.94 16.96 -7.71
C PRO A 31 -4.48 17.17 -8.11
N TYR A 32 -4.25 18.18 -8.95
CA TYR A 32 -2.96 18.71 -9.37
C TYR A 32 -1.86 17.65 -9.66
N ARG A 33 -1.77 17.23 -10.93
CA ARG A 33 -0.73 16.31 -11.41
C ARG A 33 0.12 17.03 -12.44
N ILE A 34 1.44 16.97 -12.28
CA ILE A 34 2.39 17.61 -13.20
C ILE A 34 2.59 16.73 -14.45
N GLY A 35 2.48 15.41 -14.33
CA GLY A 35 2.75 14.49 -15.44
C GLY A 35 4.23 14.16 -15.57
N VAL A 36 4.89 13.86 -14.44
CA VAL A 36 6.34 13.59 -14.43
C VAL A 36 6.62 12.08 -14.51
N PRO A 37 7.58 11.64 -15.35
CA PRO A 37 8.03 10.26 -15.35
C PRO A 37 8.53 9.81 -13.96
N MET A 38 8.22 8.57 -13.57
CA MET A 38 8.65 8.04 -12.26
C MET A 38 10.18 8.03 -12.09
N ALA A 39 10.95 7.98 -13.18
CA ALA A 39 12.40 8.10 -13.14
C ALA A 39 12.86 9.45 -12.55
N ALA A 40 12.25 10.56 -12.99
CA ALA A 40 12.55 11.90 -12.48
C ALA A 40 12.08 12.08 -11.04
N VAL A 41 10.89 11.57 -10.67
CA VAL A 41 10.42 11.55 -9.27
C VAL A 41 11.42 10.83 -8.34
N ARG A 42 11.94 9.67 -8.77
CA ARG A 42 12.96 8.93 -8.03
C ARG A 42 14.30 9.67 -7.97
N ALA A 43 14.72 10.29 -9.07
CA ALA A 43 15.95 11.08 -9.13
C ALA A 43 15.89 12.26 -8.16
N ALA A 44 14.78 13.00 -8.12
CA ALA A 44 14.56 14.11 -7.21
C ALA A 44 14.62 13.68 -5.74
N ALA A 45 13.97 12.55 -5.39
CA ALA A 45 14.07 12.00 -4.04
C ALA A 45 15.51 11.65 -3.65
N GLN A 46 16.27 11.05 -4.57
CA GLN A 46 17.68 10.72 -4.34
C GLN A 46 18.56 11.97 -4.25
N ARG A 47 18.27 13.02 -5.01
CA ARG A 47 18.96 14.32 -4.92
C ARG A 47 18.79 14.92 -3.52
N ILE A 48 17.55 14.99 -3.02
CA ILE A 48 17.25 15.49 -1.67
C ILE A 48 18.01 14.68 -0.62
N ILE A 49 17.97 13.34 -0.71
CA ILE A 49 18.71 12.46 0.20
C ILE A 49 20.22 12.77 0.12
N ARG A 50 20.83 12.76 -1.07
CA ARG A 50 22.28 12.99 -1.21
C ARG A 50 22.73 14.36 -0.71
N SER A 51 21.86 15.38 -0.77
CA SER A 51 22.17 16.72 -0.26
C SER A 51 22.35 16.77 1.27
N GLY A 52 21.86 15.76 2.01
CA GLY A 52 21.85 15.77 3.48
C GLY A 52 20.74 16.61 4.10
N ARG A 53 19.90 17.27 3.30
CA ARG A 53 18.84 18.19 3.76
C ARG A 53 17.46 17.54 3.87
N SER A 54 17.38 16.21 4.02
CA SER A 54 16.11 15.48 4.10
C SER A 54 15.19 15.98 5.21
N ARG A 55 15.72 16.32 6.40
CA ARG A 55 14.90 16.84 7.53
C ARG A 55 14.28 18.20 7.22
N GLU A 56 15.08 19.10 6.64
CA GLU A 56 14.63 20.43 6.21
C GLU A 56 13.52 20.30 5.15
N PHE A 57 13.76 19.48 4.13
CA PHE A 57 12.76 19.23 3.10
C PHE A 57 11.46 18.65 3.69
N LEU A 58 11.54 17.68 4.60
CA LEU A 58 10.35 17.09 5.22
C LEU A 58 9.62 18.06 6.14
N ALA A 59 10.33 18.95 6.84
CA ALA A 59 9.73 20.01 7.64
C ALA A 59 8.87 20.96 6.78
N GLU A 60 9.29 21.24 5.54
CA GLU A 60 8.51 22.03 4.58
C GLU A 60 7.39 21.21 3.91
N ALA A 61 7.71 19.98 3.47
CA ALA A 61 6.85 19.12 2.69
C ALA A 61 5.72 18.45 3.50
N LEU A 62 5.80 18.44 4.82
CA LEU A 62 4.77 17.87 5.70
C LEU A 62 3.93 18.93 6.43
N VAL A 63 4.08 20.23 6.10
CA VAL A 63 3.17 21.28 6.58
C VAL A 63 1.74 21.03 6.02
N PRO A 64 0.70 20.90 6.86
CA PRO A 64 -0.68 20.71 6.41
C PRO A 64 -1.27 21.94 5.69
N GLY A 65 -2.43 21.77 5.05
CA GLY A 65 -3.25 22.89 4.55
C GLY A 65 -2.89 23.45 3.17
N LYS A 66 -1.90 22.87 2.47
CA LYS A 66 -1.57 23.23 1.08
C LYS A 66 -1.80 22.05 0.14
N VAL A 67 -2.56 22.27 -0.94
CA VAL A 67 -2.64 21.31 -2.05
C VAL A 67 -1.27 21.24 -2.72
N ARG A 68 -0.70 20.05 -2.81
CA ARG A 68 0.60 19.80 -3.46
C ARG A 68 0.41 18.93 -4.69
N ALA A 69 1.28 19.10 -5.67
CA ALA A 69 1.32 18.22 -6.83
C ALA A 69 1.51 16.76 -6.40
N HIS A 70 0.84 15.84 -7.09
CA HIS A 70 0.92 14.40 -6.80
C HIS A 70 2.36 13.89 -6.79
N GLU A 71 3.19 14.37 -7.71
CA GLU A 71 4.59 14.00 -7.84
C GLU A 71 5.47 14.55 -6.70
N VAL A 72 5.13 15.70 -6.13
CA VAL A 72 5.77 16.20 -4.89
C VAL A 72 5.47 15.24 -3.74
N LEU A 73 4.21 14.82 -3.57
CA LEU A 73 3.83 13.86 -2.52
C LEU A 73 4.54 12.52 -2.69
N LYS A 74 4.65 12.02 -3.93
CA LYS A 74 5.44 10.82 -4.23
C LYS A 74 6.90 10.96 -3.82
N THR A 75 7.53 12.09 -4.16
CA THR A 75 8.91 12.39 -3.76
C THR A 75 9.05 12.42 -2.24
N THR A 76 8.12 13.07 -1.53
CA THR A 76 8.08 13.10 -0.06
C THR A 76 8.04 11.70 0.55
N GLY A 77 7.13 10.84 0.09
CA GLY A 77 7.06 9.45 0.54
C GLY A 77 8.34 8.66 0.26
N LEU A 78 8.98 8.89 -0.90
CA LEU A 78 10.27 8.26 -1.23
C LEU A 78 11.42 8.74 -0.36
N VAL A 79 11.50 10.03 -0.02
CA VAL A 79 12.52 10.57 0.88
C VAL A 79 12.39 9.91 2.26
N ILE A 80 11.18 9.83 2.82
CA ILE A 80 10.92 9.14 4.09
C ILE A 80 11.39 7.68 4.02
N ALA A 81 11.00 6.97 2.96
CA ALA A 81 11.25 5.54 2.84
C ALA A 81 12.72 5.17 2.59
N LEU A 82 13.45 6.01 1.85
CA LEU A 82 14.79 5.68 1.33
C LEU A 82 15.94 6.37 2.08
N GLU A 83 15.68 7.39 2.90
CA GLU A 83 16.71 8.09 3.69
C GLU A 83 17.30 7.16 4.76
N LYS A 84 18.50 6.63 4.51
CA LYS A 84 19.15 5.62 5.37
C LYS A 84 19.63 6.17 6.71
N ARG A 85 19.87 7.48 6.82
CA ARG A 85 20.40 8.11 8.05
C ARG A 85 19.35 8.34 9.13
N PHE A 86 18.07 8.17 8.81
CA PHE A 86 17.02 8.21 9.84
C PHE A 86 17.04 6.94 10.68
N PRO A 87 17.13 7.05 12.01
CA PRO A 87 16.71 6.00 12.92
C PRO A 87 15.27 5.58 12.60
N LEU A 88 14.92 4.33 12.88
CA LEU A 88 13.58 3.82 12.56
C LEU A 88 12.47 4.65 13.21
N GLY A 89 12.61 5.00 14.49
CA GLY A 89 11.63 5.83 15.21
C GLY A 89 11.36 7.18 14.54
N GLU A 90 12.43 7.87 14.11
CA GLU A 90 12.31 9.13 13.36
C GLU A 90 11.62 8.92 12.01
N ARG A 91 11.99 7.87 11.27
CA ARG A 91 11.34 7.53 9.99
C ARG A 91 9.84 7.27 10.19
N LEU A 92 9.45 6.55 11.24
CA LEU A 92 8.06 6.27 11.55
C LEU A 92 7.30 7.53 11.97
N GLN A 93 7.94 8.49 12.64
CA GLN A 93 7.33 9.79 12.94
C GLN A 93 6.97 10.55 11.66
N TYR A 94 7.90 10.66 10.70
CA TYR A 94 7.57 11.27 9.40
C TYR A 94 6.53 10.46 8.62
N ALA A 95 6.59 9.12 8.68
CA ALA A 95 5.60 8.26 8.04
C ALA A 95 4.17 8.50 8.58
N ARG A 96 4.01 8.71 9.90
CA ARG A 96 2.73 9.08 10.53
C ARG A 96 2.22 10.43 10.04
N GLN A 97 3.08 11.45 10.00
CA GLN A 97 2.72 12.77 9.47
C GLN A 97 2.32 12.69 7.99
N TYR A 98 3.03 11.89 7.20
CA TYR A 98 2.78 11.72 5.77
C TYR A 98 1.41 11.09 5.46
N GLN A 99 0.82 10.32 6.39
CA GLN A 99 -0.46 9.65 6.15
C GLN A 99 -1.59 10.62 5.79
N SER A 100 -1.60 11.82 6.38
CA SER A 100 -2.63 12.84 6.09
C SER A 100 -2.59 13.36 4.64
N PHE A 101 -1.49 13.13 3.93
CA PHE A 101 -1.30 13.52 2.53
C PHE A 101 -1.62 12.39 1.54
N ILE A 102 -1.83 11.16 2.02
CA ILE A 102 -2.12 10.01 1.15
C ILE A 102 -3.61 10.02 0.80
N THR A 103 -3.91 10.34 -0.46
CA THR A 103 -5.28 10.49 -0.97
C THR A 103 -5.65 9.50 -2.08
N ASN A 104 -4.73 8.61 -2.45
CA ASN A 104 -4.93 7.67 -3.55
C ASN A 104 -3.99 6.46 -3.44
N TRP A 105 -4.36 5.39 -4.14
CA TRP A 105 -3.65 4.12 -4.12
C TRP A 105 -2.18 4.24 -4.58
N ALA A 106 -1.86 5.13 -5.52
CA ALA A 106 -0.49 5.25 -6.03
C ALA A 106 0.47 5.82 -4.97
N LEU A 107 -0.01 6.68 -4.07
CA LEU A 107 0.79 7.18 -2.93
C LEU A 107 0.98 6.08 -1.88
N CYS A 108 -0.07 5.32 -1.54
CA CYS A 108 0.01 4.16 -0.66
C CYS A 108 1.09 3.18 -1.15
N ASP A 109 0.95 2.75 -2.40
CA ASP A 109 1.71 1.63 -2.96
C ASP A 109 3.17 2.01 -3.17
N LEU A 110 3.45 3.23 -3.64
CA LEU A 110 4.82 3.72 -3.80
C LEU A 110 5.55 3.83 -2.46
N PHE A 111 4.89 4.45 -1.47
CA PHE A 111 5.46 4.62 -0.14
C PHE A 111 5.71 3.27 0.52
N ALA A 112 4.67 2.44 0.65
CA ALA A 112 4.74 1.15 1.32
C ALA A 112 5.74 0.20 0.62
N GLY A 113 5.71 0.15 -0.72
CA GLY A 113 6.64 -0.64 -1.51
C GLY A 113 8.10 -0.23 -1.34
N SER A 114 8.37 1.03 -0.98
CA SER A 114 9.73 1.57 -0.78
C SER A 114 10.22 1.42 0.67
N MET A 115 9.34 1.22 1.65
CA MET A 115 9.65 1.10 3.09
C MET A 115 10.31 -0.23 3.49
N LYS A 116 11.30 -0.70 2.72
CA LYS A 116 11.96 -2.01 2.94
C LYS A 116 12.73 -2.13 4.24
N CYS A 117 13.04 -1.00 4.89
CA CYS A 117 13.71 -0.97 6.18
C CYS A 117 12.92 -1.69 7.29
N LEU A 118 11.59 -1.76 7.18
CA LEU A 118 10.72 -2.35 8.19
C LEU A 118 11.00 -3.83 8.45
N ARG A 119 11.53 -4.54 7.46
CA ARG A 119 11.91 -5.96 7.57
C ARG A 119 12.97 -6.21 8.64
N LYS A 120 13.78 -5.18 8.97
CA LYS A 120 14.84 -5.27 9.98
C LYS A 120 14.33 -5.15 11.42
N SER A 121 13.11 -4.67 11.59
CA SER A 121 12.49 -4.45 12.91
C SER A 121 11.00 -4.81 12.83
N PRO A 122 10.66 -6.11 12.71
CA PRO A 122 9.28 -6.54 12.48
C PRO A 122 8.31 -6.07 13.56
N ASP A 123 8.70 -6.07 14.84
CA ASP A 123 7.81 -5.67 15.93
C ASP A 123 7.39 -4.21 15.86
N ASP A 124 8.34 -3.29 15.71
CA ASP A 124 8.06 -1.86 15.51
C ASP A 124 7.23 -1.62 14.25
N ALA A 125 7.55 -2.36 13.18
CA ALA A 125 6.80 -2.28 11.93
C ALA A 125 5.34 -2.73 12.11
N PHE A 126 5.10 -3.84 12.82
CA PHE A 126 3.76 -4.34 13.09
C PHE A 126 2.98 -3.40 14.02
N CYS A 127 3.64 -2.74 14.99
CA CYS A 127 3.00 -1.69 15.79
C CYS A 127 2.52 -0.54 14.90
N PHE A 128 3.39 -0.01 14.03
CA PHE A 128 3.00 1.05 13.10
C PHE A 128 1.90 0.61 12.12
N ILE A 129 1.98 -0.62 11.58
CA ILE A 129 0.97 -1.12 10.65
C ILE A 129 -0.37 -1.33 11.34
N ARG A 130 -0.38 -1.77 12.60
CA ARG A 130 -1.59 -1.86 13.41
C ARG A 130 -2.27 -0.50 13.56
N GLU A 131 -1.52 0.56 13.85
CA GLU A 131 -2.05 1.94 13.92
C GLU A 131 -2.76 2.34 12.61
N LEU A 132 -2.20 1.95 11.46
CA LEU A 132 -2.81 2.21 10.15
C LEU A 132 -4.08 1.40 9.91
N ILE A 133 -4.05 0.12 10.28
CA ILE A 133 -5.15 -0.83 10.11
C ILE A 133 -6.34 -0.48 11.00
N GLU A 134 -6.11 -0.02 12.23
CA GLU A 134 -7.16 0.33 13.19
C GLU A 134 -7.79 1.71 12.91
N SER A 135 -7.23 2.49 11.98
CA SER A 135 -7.78 3.81 11.62
C SER A 135 -9.12 3.72 10.89
N ASP A 136 -9.91 4.80 10.96
CA ASP A 136 -11.15 4.96 10.18
C ASP A 136 -10.91 5.73 8.87
N GLU A 137 -9.70 5.64 8.31
CA GLU A 137 -9.33 6.24 7.03
C GLU A 137 -8.92 5.16 6.03
N LEU A 138 -9.67 5.03 4.93
CA LEU A 138 -9.46 3.98 3.94
C LEU A 138 -8.03 3.94 3.35
N TRP A 139 -7.38 5.11 3.20
CA TRP A 139 -6.03 5.20 2.64
C TRP A 139 -4.96 4.74 3.62
N ARG A 140 -5.16 4.95 4.92
CA ARG A 140 -4.28 4.39 5.96
C ARG A 140 -4.41 2.87 6.01
N VAL A 141 -5.65 2.35 6.03
CA VAL A 141 -5.91 0.90 5.99
C VAL A 141 -5.28 0.25 4.76
N ARG A 142 -5.43 0.86 3.57
CA ARG A 142 -4.75 0.41 2.35
C ARG A 142 -3.23 0.45 2.51
N THR A 143 -2.65 1.53 3.03
CA THR A 143 -1.20 1.61 3.26
C THR A 143 -0.72 0.48 4.18
N GLY A 144 -1.45 0.18 5.25
CA GLY A 144 -1.17 -0.95 6.14
C GLY A 144 -1.13 -2.29 5.40
N LEU A 145 -2.15 -2.58 4.58
CA LEU A 145 -2.20 -3.79 3.75
C LEU A 145 -1.01 -3.92 2.79
N VAL A 146 -0.62 -2.81 2.16
CA VAL A 146 0.51 -2.84 1.22
C VAL A 146 1.85 -2.95 1.96
N LEU A 147 1.98 -2.38 3.15
CA LEU A 147 3.16 -2.59 3.99
C LEU A 147 3.31 -4.07 4.37
N LEU A 148 2.20 -4.75 4.69
CA LEU A 148 2.18 -6.19 4.97
C LEU A 148 2.66 -7.00 3.76
N LEU A 149 1.98 -6.87 2.61
CA LEU A 149 2.28 -7.69 1.42
C LEU A 149 3.67 -7.44 0.82
N THR A 150 4.26 -6.26 1.08
CA THR A 150 5.56 -5.91 0.49
C THR A 150 6.74 -6.19 1.41
N ASN A 151 6.52 -6.54 2.69
CA ASN A 151 7.60 -6.70 3.68
C ASN A 151 7.56 -7.99 4.50
N PHE A 152 6.41 -8.62 4.70
CA PHE A 152 6.27 -9.73 5.66
C PHE A 152 5.72 -10.97 4.96
N LEU A 153 6.61 -11.68 4.27
CA LEU A 153 6.30 -12.89 3.50
C LEU A 153 7.05 -14.13 4.00
N ASP A 154 7.97 -13.95 4.94
CA ASP A 154 8.77 -15.04 5.49
C ASP A 154 7.96 -15.81 6.55
N GLU A 155 8.26 -17.09 6.74
CA GLU A 155 7.53 -18.04 7.61
C GLU A 155 7.25 -17.48 9.02
N SER A 156 8.21 -16.77 9.60
CA SER A 156 8.08 -16.19 10.96
C SER A 156 7.15 -14.97 11.05
N THR A 157 6.90 -14.28 9.93
CA THR A 157 6.14 -13.01 9.92
C THR A 157 4.81 -13.11 9.20
N LEU A 158 4.69 -14.03 8.24
CA LEU A 158 3.50 -14.22 7.43
C LEU A 158 2.25 -14.52 8.26
N PRO A 159 2.26 -15.37 9.32
CA PRO A 159 1.08 -15.60 10.15
C PRO A 159 0.54 -14.31 10.78
N ARG A 160 1.43 -13.45 11.29
CA ARG A 160 1.05 -12.16 11.90
C ARG A 160 0.57 -11.17 10.85
N ALA A 161 1.19 -11.15 9.66
CA ALA A 161 0.74 -10.33 8.55
C ALA A 161 -0.64 -10.74 8.03
N LEU A 162 -0.88 -12.05 7.89
CA LEU A 162 -2.18 -12.59 7.48
C LEU A 162 -3.27 -12.28 8.52
N SER A 163 -2.97 -12.45 9.81
CA SER A 163 -3.89 -12.09 10.90
C SER A 163 -4.29 -10.61 10.84
N LEU A 164 -3.32 -9.70 10.68
CA LEU A 164 -3.62 -8.27 10.56
C LEU A 164 -4.37 -7.92 9.27
N ALA A 165 -4.06 -8.57 8.16
CA ALA A 165 -4.78 -8.36 6.90
C ALA A 165 -6.25 -8.83 6.98
N LEU A 166 -6.56 -9.79 7.84
CA LEU A 166 -7.92 -10.26 8.10
C LEU A 166 -8.53 -9.65 9.37
N ASP A 167 -7.97 -8.54 9.88
CA ASP A 167 -8.54 -7.80 11.00
C ASP A 167 -9.97 -7.33 10.69
N LYS A 168 -10.84 -7.34 11.70
CA LYS A 168 -12.25 -6.94 11.58
C LYS A 168 -12.45 -5.56 10.92
N ASN A 169 -11.57 -4.60 11.18
CA ASN A 169 -11.68 -3.26 10.60
C ASN A 169 -11.29 -3.28 9.12
N VAL A 170 -10.28 -4.05 8.74
CA VAL A 170 -9.93 -4.27 7.34
C VAL A 170 -11.09 -4.90 6.58
N LEU A 171 -11.69 -5.95 7.14
CA LEU A 171 -12.84 -6.63 6.55
C LEU A 171 -14.04 -5.69 6.37
N ARG A 172 -14.36 -4.89 7.41
CA ARG A 172 -15.38 -3.82 7.35
C ARG A 172 -15.09 -2.82 6.24
N TRP A 173 -13.86 -2.34 6.12
CA TRP A 173 -13.48 -1.39 5.08
C TRP A 173 -13.51 -2.01 3.67
N ALA A 174 -13.05 -3.25 3.52
CA ALA A 174 -13.10 -3.96 2.24
C ALA A 174 -14.54 -4.09 1.73
N GLY A 175 -15.50 -4.38 2.61
CA GLY A 175 -16.91 -4.49 2.23
C GLY A 175 -17.56 -3.20 1.70
N LYS A 176 -17.00 -2.02 2.00
CA LYS A 176 -17.57 -0.71 1.59
C LYS A 176 -16.67 0.14 0.71
N ALA A 177 -15.36 -0.10 0.67
CA ALA A 177 -14.38 0.71 -0.04
C ALA A 177 -13.60 -0.12 -1.06
N TYR A 178 -13.84 0.16 -2.34
CA TYR A 178 -13.20 -0.53 -3.46
C TYR A 178 -11.68 -0.64 -3.33
N TYR A 179 -10.99 0.45 -2.98
CA TYR A 179 -9.53 0.47 -2.89
C TYR A 179 -8.96 -0.33 -1.70
N VAL A 180 -9.72 -0.50 -0.62
CA VAL A 180 -9.32 -1.39 0.48
C VAL A 180 -9.55 -2.83 0.08
N SER A 181 -10.70 -3.17 -0.51
CA SER A 181 -10.96 -4.51 -1.04
C SER A 181 -9.92 -4.93 -2.10
N MET A 182 -9.53 -4.03 -3.00
CA MET A 182 -8.43 -4.28 -3.95
C MET A 182 -7.08 -4.51 -3.24
N GLY A 183 -6.80 -3.74 -2.18
CA GLY A 183 -5.58 -3.90 -1.38
C GLY A 183 -5.54 -5.24 -0.65
N LEU A 184 -6.66 -5.64 -0.05
CA LEU A 184 -6.80 -6.91 0.67
C LEU A 184 -6.67 -8.11 -0.27
N ALA A 185 -7.41 -8.08 -1.38
CA ALA A 185 -7.33 -9.16 -2.39
C ALA A 185 -5.93 -9.31 -2.97
N TRP A 186 -5.22 -8.19 -3.17
CA TRP A 186 -3.83 -8.24 -3.59
C TRP A 186 -2.92 -8.84 -2.50
N ALA A 187 -3.04 -8.38 -1.25
CA ALA A 187 -2.26 -8.90 -0.13
C ALA A 187 -2.42 -10.42 0.03
N LEU A 188 -3.68 -10.89 0.08
CA LEU A 188 -3.99 -12.32 0.18
C LEU A 188 -3.45 -13.13 -1.01
N SER A 189 -3.49 -12.59 -2.23
CA SER A 189 -2.90 -13.28 -3.38
C SER A 189 -1.39 -13.44 -3.27
N ILE A 190 -0.69 -12.47 -2.66
CA ILE A 190 0.75 -12.55 -2.45
C ILE A 190 1.07 -13.48 -1.28
N PHE A 191 0.29 -13.44 -0.20
CA PHE A 191 0.42 -14.39 0.91
C PHE A 191 0.19 -15.82 0.46
N TYR A 192 -0.78 -16.05 -0.43
CA TYR A 192 -1.02 -17.38 -0.98
C TYR A 192 0.16 -17.91 -1.80
N VAL A 193 0.88 -17.03 -2.52
CA VAL A 193 2.11 -17.41 -3.22
C VAL A 193 3.25 -17.72 -2.24
N ALA A 194 3.28 -17.07 -1.07
CA ALA A 194 4.28 -17.31 -0.03
C ALA A 194 4.01 -18.59 0.77
N ASP A 195 2.76 -18.81 1.18
CA ASP A 195 2.28 -20.01 1.86
C ASP A 195 0.81 -20.25 1.49
N ALA A 196 0.60 -21.22 0.59
CA ALA A 196 -0.71 -21.55 0.06
C ALA A 196 -1.61 -22.18 1.13
N ASP A 197 -1.08 -23.04 1.99
CA ASP A 197 -1.87 -23.81 2.95
C ASP A 197 -2.36 -22.93 4.11
N LEU A 198 -1.46 -22.12 4.68
CA LEU A 198 -1.80 -21.17 5.73
C LEU A 198 -2.81 -20.13 5.21
N THR A 199 -2.53 -19.56 4.04
CA THR A 199 -3.40 -18.53 3.47
C THR A 199 -4.76 -19.10 3.12
N ARG A 200 -4.82 -20.28 2.48
CA ARG A 200 -6.08 -20.93 2.10
C ARG A 200 -6.96 -21.22 3.30
N ARG A 201 -6.44 -21.86 4.35
CA ARG A 201 -7.22 -22.18 5.55
C ARG A 201 -7.82 -20.92 6.18
N THR A 202 -6.98 -19.94 6.47
CA THR A 202 -7.39 -18.72 7.17
C THR A 202 -8.38 -17.88 6.33
N PHE A 203 -8.14 -17.80 5.01
CA PHE A 203 -9.04 -17.12 4.08
C PHE A 203 -10.42 -17.79 4.01
N LEU A 204 -10.46 -19.12 3.85
CA LEU A 204 -11.73 -19.85 3.72
C LEU A 204 -12.55 -19.81 5.00
N GLU A 205 -11.90 -19.84 6.16
CA GLU A 205 -12.55 -19.65 7.46
C GLU A 205 -13.19 -18.26 7.57
N SER A 206 -12.46 -17.20 7.20
CA SER A 206 -12.98 -15.83 7.17
C SER A 206 -14.14 -15.65 6.18
N ALA A 207 -14.08 -16.30 5.02
CA ALA A 207 -15.17 -16.27 4.03
C ALA A 207 -16.40 -17.08 4.48
N ALA A 208 -16.22 -18.24 5.11
CA ALA A 208 -17.31 -19.12 5.55
C ALA A 208 -18.04 -18.57 6.79
N SER A 209 -17.35 -17.83 7.66
CA SER A 209 -17.94 -17.11 8.80
C SER A 209 -18.66 -15.82 8.40
N GLY A 210 -18.59 -15.40 7.12
CA GLY A 210 -19.16 -14.14 6.65
C GLY A 210 -18.35 -12.90 7.02
N GLY A 211 -17.16 -13.05 7.60
CA GLY A 211 -16.26 -11.93 7.89
C GLY A 211 -15.72 -11.28 6.61
N LEU A 212 -15.40 -12.07 5.59
CA LEU A 212 -14.95 -11.58 4.29
C LEU A 212 -16.13 -11.49 3.31
N ASP A 213 -16.37 -10.29 2.76
CA ASP A 213 -17.47 -10.09 1.82
C ASP A 213 -17.26 -10.86 0.50
N PRO A 214 -18.34 -11.33 -0.16
CA PRO A 214 -18.23 -12.12 -1.38
C PRO A 214 -17.55 -11.42 -2.56
N VAL A 215 -17.62 -10.09 -2.66
CA VAL A 215 -16.98 -9.35 -3.75
C VAL A 215 -15.46 -9.38 -3.56
N THR A 216 -14.99 -9.12 -2.35
CA THR A 216 -13.56 -9.21 -2.03
C THR A 216 -13.04 -10.63 -2.11
N ALA A 217 -13.79 -11.62 -1.62
CA ALA A 217 -13.40 -13.03 -1.72
C ALA A 217 -13.19 -13.49 -3.18
N ARG A 218 -14.14 -13.17 -4.07
CA ARG A 218 -14.00 -13.46 -5.51
C ARG A 218 -12.85 -12.73 -6.16
N ARG A 219 -12.61 -11.48 -5.74
CA ARG A 219 -11.48 -10.68 -6.21
C ARG A 219 -10.14 -11.28 -5.81
N THR A 220 -10.02 -11.86 -4.60
CA THR A 220 -8.84 -12.61 -4.17
C THR A 220 -8.59 -13.82 -5.08
N ALA A 221 -9.62 -14.64 -5.32
CA ALA A 221 -9.51 -15.79 -6.21
C ALA A 221 -9.12 -15.37 -7.64
N GLN A 222 -9.67 -14.26 -8.14
CA GLN A 222 -9.28 -13.68 -9.42
C GLN A 222 -7.80 -13.27 -9.42
N LYS A 223 -7.32 -12.57 -8.39
CA LYS A 223 -5.92 -12.12 -8.28
C LYS A 223 -4.93 -13.28 -8.24
N ILE A 224 -5.25 -14.34 -7.48
CA ILE A 224 -4.42 -15.56 -7.43
C ILE A 224 -4.28 -16.15 -8.84
N ARG A 225 -5.41 -16.29 -9.57
CA ARG A 225 -5.42 -16.81 -10.94
C ARG A 225 -4.66 -15.93 -11.93
N GLU A 226 -4.81 -14.61 -11.84
CA GLU A 226 -4.15 -13.63 -12.72
C GLU A 226 -2.64 -13.52 -12.47
N SER A 227 -2.16 -13.91 -11.28
CA SER A 227 -0.74 -13.83 -10.96
C SER A 227 0.14 -14.74 -11.81
N LEU A 228 -0.42 -15.84 -12.35
CA LEU A 228 0.30 -16.92 -13.06
C LEU A 228 1.43 -17.58 -12.25
N ARG A 229 1.55 -17.28 -10.94
CA ARG A 229 2.54 -17.84 -10.01
C ARG A 229 2.05 -19.11 -9.31
N VAL A 230 0.82 -19.51 -9.61
CA VAL A 230 0.12 -20.66 -9.04
C VAL A 230 -0.35 -21.54 -10.19
N SER A 231 -0.34 -22.86 -10.02
CA SER A 231 -0.79 -23.77 -11.06
C SER A 231 -2.26 -23.51 -11.43
N ARG A 232 -2.64 -23.81 -12.67
CA ARG A 232 -4.04 -23.66 -13.11
C ARG A 232 -5.00 -24.53 -12.31
N ALA A 233 -4.53 -25.70 -11.86
CA ALA A 233 -5.30 -26.63 -11.04
C ALA A 233 -5.57 -26.01 -9.66
N ASP A 234 -4.53 -25.57 -8.96
CA ASP A 234 -4.66 -24.97 -7.62
C ASP A 234 -5.50 -23.68 -7.65
N ALA A 235 -5.32 -22.84 -8.68
CA ALA A 235 -6.11 -21.62 -8.83
C ALA A 235 -7.60 -21.91 -9.11
N ARG A 236 -7.91 -23.00 -9.84
CA ARG A 236 -9.30 -23.45 -10.06
C ARG A 236 -9.89 -23.98 -8.77
N GLU A 237 -9.17 -24.86 -8.08
CA GLU A 237 -9.60 -25.43 -6.81
C GLU A 237 -9.83 -24.34 -5.75
N PHE A 238 -8.92 -23.37 -5.64
CA PHE A 238 -9.07 -22.22 -4.74
C PHE A 238 -10.36 -21.43 -5.04
N LYS A 239 -10.67 -21.22 -6.32
CA LYS A 239 -11.91 -20.53 -6.73
C LYS A 239 -13.16 -21.32 -6.34
N GLU A 240 -13.16 -22.63 -6.55
CA GLU A 240 -14.29 -23.51 -6.19
C GLU A 240 -14.50 -23.55 -4.67
N ASN A 241 -13.42 -23.68 -3.90
CA ASN A 241 -13.43 -23.59 -2.44
C ASN A 241 -13.95 -22.24 -1.95
N THR A 242 -13.58 -21.15 -2.64
CA THR A 242 -14.06 -19.79 -2.33
C THR A 242 -15.57 -19.68 -2.53
N GLU A 243 -16.12 -20.15 -3.65
CA GLU A 243 -17.57 -20.10 -3.89
C GLU A 243 -18.33 -21.00 -2.90
N SER A 244 -17.78 -22.16 -2.53
CA SER A 244 -18.34 -23.03 -1.50
C SER A 244 -18.39 -22.33 -0.13
N ALA A 245 -17.32 -21.65 0.28
CA ALA A 245 -17.29 -20.87 1.51
C ALA A 245 -18.30 -19.71 1.51
N ILE A 246 -18.47 -19.02 0.37
CA ILE A 246 -19.47 -17.95 0.21
C ILE A 246 -20.91 -18.48 0.33
N ARG A 247 -21.19 -19.70 -0.14
CA ARG A 247 -22.53 -20.32 0.03
C ARG A 247 -22.80 -20.63 1.50
N ARG A 248 -21.83 -21.25 2.19
CA ARG A 248 -21.93 -21.58 3.62
C ARG A 248 -22.20 -20.36 4.49
N SER A 249 -21.54 -19.23 4.23
CA SER A 249 -21.78 -18.00 5.02
C SER A 249 -23.17 -17.40 4.84
N ARG A 250 -23.92 -17.86 3.84
CA ARG A 250 -25.31 -17.46 3.57
C ARG A 250 -26.33 -18.52 3.98
N GLY A 251 -25.90 -19.63 4.61
CA GLY A 251 -26.77 -20.75 4.95
C GLY A 251 -27.26 -21.57 3.75
N LEU A 252 -26.53 -21.52 2.63
CA LEU A 252 -26.75 -22.30 1.40
C LEU A 252 -25.70 -23.40 1.26
#